data_AF-T1CK97-F1
#
_entry.id   AF-T1CK97-F1
#
_cell.length_a   1.000
_cell.length_b   1.000
_cell.length_c   1.000
_cell.angle_alpha   90.00
_cell.angle_beta   90.00
_cell.angle_gamma   90.00
#
_symmetry.space_group_name_H-M   'P 1'
#
loop_
_entity.id
_entity.type
_entity.pdbx_description
1 polymer ?
#
loop_
_entity_poly.entity_id
_entity_poly.type
_entity_poly.pdbx_seq_one_letter_code
_entity_poly.pdbx_strand_id
1 'polypeptide(L)'
;MLDAVVAPPSERAAELGITPGADTQYQEAKFIEGLREREVAPRVSEYVKGNLDKNSLTETEKADPRRAISRRKRKLVERVFGWSKLDRPARQVKLRGLDRVNW
;
A
#
# COMPACT_ATOMS: atom_id res chain seq x y z
N MET A 1 10.37 7.36 6.05
CA MET A 1 9.73 7.00 4.76
C MET A 1 8.28 7.50 4.71
N LEU A 2 7.47 7.26 5.75
CA LEU A 2 6.08 7.72 5.78
C LEU A 2 5.94 9.25 5.99
N ASP A 3 6.91 9.92 6.64
CA ASP A 3 6.91 11.38 6.88
C ASP A 3 6.90 12.23 5.62
N ALA A 4 7.44 11.71 4.51
CA ALA A 4 7.47 12.44 3.25
C ALA A 4 6.13 12.40 2.51
N VAL A 5 5.21 11.52 2.90
CA VAL A 5 4.01 11.17 2.10
C VAL A 5 2.71 11.44 2.86
N VAL A 6 2.72 11.32 4.19
CA VAL A 6 1.53 11.51 5.03
C VAL A 6 1.77 12.69 5.98
N ALA A 7 0.99 13.75 5.79
CA ALA A 7 0.97 14.90 6.70
C ALA A 7 0.66 14.46 8.14
N PRO A 8 1.21 15.16 9.15
CA PRO A 8 1.00 14.81 10.54
C PRO A 8 -0.48 14.89 10.93
N PRO A 9 -0.94 14.08 11.92
CA PRO A 9 -2.32 14.05 12.37
C PRO A 9 -2.98 15.42 12.57
N SER A 10 -2.25 16.36 13.19
CA SER A 10 -2.69 17.72 13.51
C SER A 10 -3.01 18.59 12.29
N GLU A 11 -2.49 18.26 11.11
CA GLU A 11 -2.62 19.06 9.89
C GLU A 11 -3.59 18.45 8.88
N ARG A 12 -4.25 17.34 9.22
CA ARG A 12 -5.16 16.63 8.32
C ARG A 12 -6.61 17.03 8.54
N ALA A 13 -7.37 17.14 7.45
CA ALA A 13 -8.82 17.21 7.53
C ALA A 13 -9.37 15.91 8.14
N ALA A 14 -10.09 16.02 9.26
CA ALA A 14 -10.60 14.89 10.04
C ALA A 14 -11.52 13.93 9.23
N GLU A 15 -12.08 14.39 8.12
CA GLU A 15 -12.99 13.61 7.27
C GLU A 15 -12.29 12.57 6.38
N LEU A 16 -10.99 12.72 6.11
CA LEU A 16 -10.25 11.81 5.23
C LEU A 16 -9.56 10.73 6.04
N GLY A 17 -10.28 9.63 6.29
CA GLY A 17 -9.68 8.40 6.82
C GLY A 17 -8.64 7.84 5.83
N ILE A 18 -7.37 8.22 6.02
CA ILE A 18 -6.25 7.80 5.17
C ILE A 18 -5.97 6.32 5.40
N THR A 19 -5.85 5.57 4.31
CA THR A 19 -5.51 4.14 4.38
C THR A 19 -4.64 3.69 3.22
N PRO A 20 -3.56 2.93 3.45
CA PRO A 20 -2.80 2.27 2.41
C PRO A 20 -3.46 0.94 2.04
N GLY A 21 -3.68 0.72 0.74
CA GLY A 21 -3.95 -0.63 0.21
C GLY A 21 -2.64 -1.32 -0.12
N ALA A 22 -2.03 -2.01 0.85
CA ALA A 22 -0.69 -2.57 0.71
C ALA A 22 -0.66 -4.11 0.58
N ASP A 23 0.42 -4.60 -0.03
CA ASP A 23 0.66 -6.03 -0.24
C ASP A 23 1.10 -6.78 1.01
N THR A 24 1.06 -8.11 0.94
CA THR A 24 1.36 -8.98 2.08
C THR A 24 2.78 -8.77 2.64
N GLN A 25 3.74 -8.34 1.82
CA GLN A 25 5.10 -8.03 2.29
C GLN A 25 5.18 -6.80 3.21
N TYR A 26 4.15 -5.96 3.25
CA TYR A 26 4.05 -4.81 4.15
C TYR A 26 3.50 -5.19 5.54
N GLN A 27 3.43 -6.49 5.86
CA GLN A 27 3.05 -6.97 7.19
C GLN A 27 4.14 -6.79 8.25
N GLU A 28 5.29 -6.22 7.88
CA GLU A 28 6.37 -5.91 8.81
C GLU A 28 5.86 -5.06 10.00
N ALA A 29 6.14 -5.51 11.22
CA ALA A 29 5.65 -4.90 12.45
C ALA A 29 5.95 -3.40 12.53
N LYS A 30 7.18 -2.98 12.19
CA LYS A 30 7.61 -1.57 12.18
C LYS A 30 6.78 -0.71 11.22
N PHE A 31 6.42 -1.26 10.07
CA PHE A 31 5.59 -0.55 9.11
C PHE A 31 4.17 -0.36 9.64
N ILE A 32 3.58 -1.42 10.17
CA ILE A 32 2.22 -1.37 10.75
C ILE A 32 2.17 -0.43 11.96
N GLU A 33 3.18 -0.46 12.82
CA GLU A 33 3.33 0.46 13.95
C GLU A 33 3.39 1.93 13.49
N GLY A 34 4.25 2.24 12.50
CA GLY A 34 4.33 3.58 11.94
C GLY A 34 3.05 4.07 11.26
N LEU A 35 2.16 3.17 10.82
CA LEU A 35 0.81 3.55 10.36
C LEU A 35 -0.11 3.91 11.53
N ARG A 36 -0.07 3.13 12.63
CA ARG A 36 -0.87 3.38 13.83
C ARG A 36 -0.50 4.71 14.49
N GLU A 37 0.79 5.00 14.62
CA GLU A 37 1.29 6.29 15.15
C GLU A 37 0.77 7.50 14.37
N ARG A 38 0.47 7.30 13.08
CA ARG A 38 -0.06 8.34 12.18
C ARG A 38 -1.57 8.28 12.04
N GLU A 39 -2.26 7.47 12.84
CA GLU A 39 -3.71 7.24 12.73
C GLU A 39 -4.14 6.84 11.31
N VAL A 40 -3.28 6.11 10.60
CA VAL A 40 -3.55 5.60 9.26
C VAL A 40 -4.00 4.15 9.40
N ALA A 41 -5.21 3.81 8.95
CA ALA A 41 -5.74 2.46 9.16
C ALA A 41 -5.02 1.43 8.25
N PRO A 42 -4.36 0.41 8.81
CA PRO A 42 -3.50 -0.51 8.05
C PRO A 42 -4.32 -1.55 7.27
N ARG A 43 -4.68 -1.23 6.02
CA ARG A 43 -5.40 -2.15 5.12
C ARG A 43 -4.45 -3.02 4.29
N VAL A 44 -3.65 -3.80 5.00
CA VAL A 44 -2.61 -4.67 4.41
C VAL A 44 -3.14 -6.08 4.16
N SER A 45 -2.70 -6.70 3.07
CA SER A 45 -2.97 -8.11 2.78
C SER A 45 -2.25 -9.02 3.78
N GLU A 46 -2.76 -10.22 4.03
CA GLU A 46 -2.19 -11.18 5.00
C GLU A 46 -1.60 -12.40 4.30
N TYR A 47 -0.64 -13.04 4.98
CA TYR A 47 -0.22 -14.39 4.66
C TYR A 47 -1.35 -15.36 5.04
N VAL A 48 -1.74 -16.21 4.09
CA VAL A 48 -2.74 -17.27 4.29
C VAL A 48 -2.13 -18.66 4.42
N LYS A 49 -0.86 -18.82 4.01
CA LYS A 49 -0.06 -20.05 4.10
C LYS A 49 1.41 -19.67 4.23
N GLY A 50 2.11 -20.28 5.19
CA GLY A 50 3.51 -19.95 5.51
C GLY A 50 3.67 -18.52 6.02
N ASN A 51 4.72 -18.25 6.79
CA ASN A 51 5.00 -16.92 7.35
C ASN A 51 3.79 -16.26 8.09
N LEU A 52 2.90 -17.08 8.68
CA LEU A 52 1.71 -16.58 9.38
C LEU A 52 2.07 -15.74 10.61
N ASP A 53 3.22 -16.06 11.21
CA ASP A 53 3.89 -15.33 12.30
C ASP A 53 4.24 -13.89 11.94
N LYS A 54 4.35 -13.56 10.64
CA LYS A 54 4.66 -12.21 10.18
C LYS A 54 3.45 -11.30 10.10
N ASN A 55 2.22 -11.81 10.24
CA ASN A 55 1.02 -10.98 10.20
C ASN A 55 0.92 -10.15 11.49
N SER A 56 1.11 -8.83 11.37
CA SER A 56 1.16 -7.90 12.51
C SER A 56 -0.15 -7.15 12.78
N LEU A 57 -1.22 -7.46 12.02
CA LEU A 57 -2.55 -6.88 12.20
C LEU A 57 -3.28 -7.43 13.42
N THR A 58 -3.99 -6.58 14.14
CA THR A 58 -4.88 -6.97 15.25
C THR A 58 -6.20 -7.53 14.73
N GLU A 59 -6.94 -8.26 15.58
CA GLU A 59 -8.26 -8.79 15.21
C GLU A 59 -9.27 -7.70 14.83
N THR A 60 -9.22 -6.54 15.51
CA THR A 60 -10.05 -5.38 15.17
C THR A 60 -9.73 -4.83 13.77
N GLU A 61 -8.45 -4.73 13.41
CA GLU A 61 -8.02 -4.29 12.07
C GLU A 61 -8.40 -5.31 10.98
N LYS A 62 -8.34 -6.60 11.30
CA LYS A 62 -8.77 -7.68 10.39
C LYS A 62 -10.27 -7.66 10.12
N ALA A 63 -11.07 -7.33 11.15
CA ALA A 63 -12.52 -7.27 11.09
C ALA A 63 -13.09 -6.01 10.41
N ASP A 64 -12.26 -5.01 10.04
CA ASP A 64 -12.73 -3.79 9.38
C ASP A 64 -13.43 -4.13 8.03
N PRO A 65 -14.73 -3.80 7.86
CA PRO A 65 -15.45 -4.06 6.60
C PRO A 65 -14.82 -3.33 5.41
N ARG A 66 -14.18 -2.18 5.62
CA ARG A 66 -13.50 -1.42 4.56
C ARG A 66 -12.21 -2.10 4.10
N ARG A 67 -11.60 -2.94 4.94
CA ARG A 67 -10.43 -3.75 4.57
C ARG A 67 -10.80 -4.77 3.48
N ALA A 68 -11.95 -5.42 3.59
CA ALA A 68 -12.42 -6.37 2.57
C ALA A 68 -12.63 -5.69 1.20
N ILE A 69 -13.08 -4.43 1.19
CA ILE A 69 -13.21 -3.62 -0.04
C ILE A 69 -11.82 -3.27 -0.60
N SER A 70 -10.92 -2.76 0.25
CA SER A 70 -9.55 -2.40 -0.15
C SER A 70 -8.80 -3.59 -0.76
N ARG A 71 -8.87 -4.77 -0.13
CA ARG A 71 -8.23 -5.99 -0.63
C ARG A 71 -8.69 -6.37 -2.04
N ARG A 72 -10.00 -6.22 -2.32
CA ARG A 72 -10.55 -6.47 -3.67
C ARG A 72 -10.07 -5.43 -4.67
N LYS A 73 -10.09 -4.14 -4.31
CA LYS A 73 -9.69 -3.04 -5.20
C LYS A 73 -8.19 -3.02 -5.50
N ARG A 74 -7.33 -3.48 -4.58
CA ARG A 74 -5.87 -3.55 -4.76
C ARG A 74 -5.47 -4.26 -6.07
N LYS A 75 -6.20 -5.31 -6.45
CA LYS A 75 -5.97 -6.07 -7.70
C LYS A 75 -6.24 -5.28 -8.98
N LEU A 76 -6.98 -4.16 -8.92
CA LEU A 76 -7.23 -3.31 -10.09
C LEU A 76 -5.95 -2.65 -10.59
N VAL A 77 -5.08 -2.22 -9.67
CA VAL A 77 -3.77 -1.64 -10.00
C VAL A 77 -2.87 -2.69 -10.67
N GLU A 78 -2.83 -3.91 -10.13
CA GLU A 78 -2.08 -5.02 -10.75
C GLU A 78 -2.56 -5.34 -12.16
N ARG A 79 -3.87 -5.28 -12.43
CA ARG A 79 -4.43 -5.53 -13.77
C ARG A 79 -3.94 -4.51 -14.80
N VAL A 80 -3.93 -3.23 -14.44
CA VAL A 80 -3.41 -2.17 -15.32
C VAL A 80 -1.93 -2.42 -15.63
N PHE A 81 -1.12 -2.79 -14.64
CA PHE A 81 0.29 -3.13 -14.87
C PHE A 81 0.47 -4.41 -15.69
N GLY A 82 -0.37 -5.43 -15.48
CA GLY A 82 -0.36 -6.65 -16.28
C GLY A 82 -0.64 -6.37 -17.75
N TRP A 83 -1.71 -5.63 -18.04
CA TRP A 83 -2.05 -5.20 -19.40
C TRP A 83 -0.98 -4.30 -20.01
N SER A 84 -0.45 -3.34 -19.26
CA SER A 84 0.59 -2.44 -19.76
C SER A 84 1.90 -3.15 -20.13
N LYS A 85 2.22 -4.25 -19.42
CA LYS A 85 3.38 -5.10 -19.70
C LYS A 85 3.17 -5.99 -20.94
N LEU A 86 1.94 -6.45 -21.17
CA LEU A 86 1.58 -7.28 -22.32
C LEU A 86 1.40 -6.44 -23.61
N ASP A 87 0.68 -5.31 -23.54
CA ASP A 87 0.20 -4.54 -24.70
C ASP A 87 1.06 -3.32 -25.12
N ARG A 88 2.34 -3.29 -24.74
CA ARG A 88 3.41 -2.37 -25.22
C ARG A 88 3.66 -1.01 -24.54
N PRO A 89 2.75 -0.26 -23.88
CA PRO A 89 3.10 1.10 -23.42
C PRO A 89 4.19 1.12 -22.33
N ALA A 90 4.32 0.07 -21.51
CA ALA A 90 5.38 -0.04 -20.51
C ALA A 90 6.61 -0.85 -20.97
N ARG A 91 6.54 -1.51 -22.15
CA ARG A 91 7.64 -2.33 -22.69
C ARG A 91 8.79 -1.48 -23.24
N GLN A 92 8.53 -0.20 -23.49
CA GLN A 92 9.49 0.77 -23.99
C GLN A 92 9.38 2.04 -23.16
N VAL A 93 10.37 2.30 -22.31
CA VAL A 93 10.42 3.53 -21.50
C VAL A 93 10.62 4.71 -22.48
N LYS A 94 9.56 5.49 -22.72
CA LYS A 94 9.64 6.69 -23.54
C LYS A 94 10.12 7.87 -22.68
N LEU A 95 11.43 7.95 -22.46
CA LEU A 95 12.05 9.14 -21.87
C LEU A 95 12.25 10.18 -22.97
N ARG A 96 11.72 11.39 -22.79
CA ARG A 96 11.98 12.53 -23.67
C ARG A 96 12.47 13.69 -22.83
N GLY A 97 13.72 14.13 -23.07
CA GLY A 97 14.27 15.37 -22.48
C GLY A 97 14.65 15.34 -20.99
N LEU A 98 14.80 14.16 -20.38
CA LEU A 98 15.28 14.04 -19.00
C LEU A 98 16.65 13.34 -18.96
N ASP A 99 17.51 13.79 -18.06
CA ASP A 99 18.81 13.16 -17.81
C ASP A 99 18.61 11.70 -17.36
N ARG A 100 19.52 10.83 -17.83
CA ARG A 100 19.51 9.43 -17.40
C ARG A 100 19.90 9.36 -15.94
N VAL A 101 19.23 8.48 -15.19
CA VAL A 101 19.64 8.17 -13.82
C VAL A 101 21.05 7.57 -13.87
N ASN A 102 22.00 8.22 -13.21
CA ASN A 102 23.36 7.70 -13.04
C ASN A 102 23.28 6.43 -12.18
N TRP A 103 23.82 5.34 -12.71
CA TRP A 103 23.90 4.03 -12.06
C TRP A 103 25.15 3.93 -11.20
#